data_AF-A0A377CHG2-F1
#
_entry.id   AF-A0A377CHG2-F1
#
_cell.length_a   1.000
_cell.length_b   1.000
_cell.length_c   1.000
_cell.angle_alpha   90.00
_cell.angle_beta   90.00
_cell.angle_gamma   90.00
#
_symmetry.space_group_name_H-M   'P 1'
#
loop_
_entity.id
_entity.type
_entity.pdbx_description
1 polymer ?
#
loop_
_entity_poly.entity_id
_entity_poly.type
_entity_poly.pdbx_seq_one_letter_code
_entity_poly.pdbx_strand_id
1 'polypeptide(L)'
;MNAYELQALRHIFAMTIDECATWIAQTGDSESWRQWENGKCAIPDRVVEQLLAMRQQRKKHLHAIIEKINNRIGNNTMRFFPT
;
A
#
# COMPACT_ATOMS: atom_id res chain seq x y z
N MET A 1 -12.48 6.47 1.48
CA MET A 1 -11.11 6.52 2.03
C MET A 1 -10.85 7.95 2.49
N ASN A 2 -10.34 8.16 3.70
CA ASN A 2 -10.01 9.49 4.21
C ASN A 2 -8.48 9.73 4.24
N ALA A 3 -8.07 10.94 4.61
CA ALA A 3 -6.68 11.37 4.65
C ALA A 3 -5.80 10.49 5.56
N TYR A 4 -6.30 10.11 6.74
CA TYR A 4 -5.58 9.23 7.67
C TYR A 4 -5.46 7.80 7.14
N GLU A 5 -6.50 7.28 6.49
CA GLU A 5 -6.47 5.96 5.85
C GLU A 5 -5.46 5.93 4.68
N LEU A 6 -5.37 7.02 3.90
CA LEU A 6 -4.38 7.16 2.84
C LEU A 6 -2.96 7.14 3.39
N GLN A 7 -2.70 7.95 4.43
CA GLN A 7 -1.40 8.00 5.08
C GLN A 7 -1.02 6.64 5.67
N ALA A 8 -1.96 5.97 6.33
CA ALA A 8 -1.75 4.63 6.89
C ALA A 8 -1.41 3.60 5.80
N LEU A 9 -2.08 3.64 4.65
CA LEU A 9 -1.79 2.73 3.54
C LEU A 9 -0.40 2.99 2.94
N ARG A 10 0.01 4.25 2.77
CA ARG A 10 1.36 4.58 2.32
C ARG A 10 2.42 3.98 3.26
N HIS A 11 2.23 4.13 4.57
CA HIS A 11 3.13 3.55 5.56
C HIS A 11 3.12 2.02 5.58
N ILE A 12 1.97 1.37 5.40
CA ILE A 12 1.87 -0.10 5.29
C ILE A 12 2.67 -0.64 4.12
N PHE A 13 2.73 0.10 3.01
CA PHE A 13 3.51 -0.27 1.83
C PHE A 13 4.95 0.28 1.86
N ALA A 14 5.34 0.97 2.92
CA ALA A 14 6.67 1.57 3.08
C ALA A 14 7.08 2.47 1.89
N MET A 15 6.13 3.20 1.31
CA MET A 15 6.37 4.09 0.17
C MET A 15 6.56 5.55 0.60
N THR A 16 7.40 6.27 -0.14
CA THR A 16 7.51 7.72 -0.08
C THR A 16 6.35 8.39 -0.83
N ILE A 17 6.14 9.68 -0.58
CA ILE A 17 5.11 10.46 -1.28
C ILE A 17 5.39 10.49 -2.79
N ASP A 18 6.67 10.63 -3.18
CA ASP A 18 7.06 10.71 -4.58
C ASP A 18 6.81 9.39 -5.33
N GLU A 19 7.10 8.25 -4.69
CA GLU A 19 6.77 6.94 -5.24
C GLU A 19 5.26 6.74 -5.37
N CYS A 20 4.48 7.19 -4.39
CA CYS A 20 3.02 7.13 -4.46
C CYS A 20 2.46 7.99 -5.60
N ALA A 21 2.94 9.22 -5.75
CA ALA A 21 2.55 10.11 -6.84
C ALA A 21 2.92 9.53 -8.22
N THR A 22 4.06 8.85 -8.32
CA THR A 22 4.56 8.26 -9.55
C THR A 22 3.84 6.96 -9.92
N TRP A 23 3.74 6.01 -8.99
CA TRP A 23 3.32 4.64 -9.28
C TRP A 23 1.83 4.37 -9.01
N ILE A 24 1.22 5.11 -8.08
CA ILE A 24 -0.19 4.93 -7.71
C ILE A 24 -1.05 5.98 -8.42
N ALA A 25 -0.73 7.26 -8.23
CA ALA A 25 -1.50 8.35 -8.85
C ALA A 25 -1.19 8.51 -10.35
N GLN A 26 -0.01 8.09 -10.80
CA GLN A 26 0.47 8.22 -12.19
C GLN A 26 0.43 9.67 -12.69
N THR A 27 0.59 10.62 -11.78
CA THR A 27 0.67 12.05 -12.09
C THR A 27 2.11 12.57 -11.97
N GLY A 28 2.92 11.94 -11.11
CA GLY A 28 4.23 12.48 -10.70
C GLY A 28 4.12 13.74 -9.84
N ASP A 29 2.90 14.13 -9.44
CA ASP A 29 2.64 15.33 -8.64
C ASP A 29 2.52 14.97 -7.15
N SER A 30 3.63 15.12 -6.44
CA SER A 30 3.73 14.91 -5.00
C SER A 30 2.97 15.95 -4.18
N GLU A 31 2.68 17.13 -4.73
CA GLU A 31 1.95 18.17 -4.01
C GLU A 31 0.46 17.81 -3.93
N SER A 32 -0.13 17.31 -5.01
CA SER A 32 -1.48 16.72 -4.97
C SER A 32 -1.59 15.63 -3.90
N TRP A 33 -0.61 14.72 -3.82
CA TRP A 33 -0.61 13.67 -2.80
C TRP A 33 -0.54 14.25 -1.38
N ARG A 34 0.30 15.26 -1.14
CA ARG A 34 0.38 15.95 0.16
C ARG A 34 -0.95 16.61 0.52
N GLN A 35 -1.65 17.19 -0.45
CA GLN A 35 -2.96 17.81 -0.21
C GLN A 35 -4.01 16.79 0.19
N TRP A 36 -3.98 15.59 -0.40
CA TRP A 36 -4.84 14.47 -0.02
C TRP A 36 -4.55 13.97 1.40
N GLU A 37 -3.28 13.76 1.77
CA GLU A 37 -2.89 13.31 3.12
C GLU A 37 -3.18 14.35 4.20
N ASN A 38 -3.19 15.64 3.85
CA ASN A 38 -3.57 16.72 4.77
C ASN A 38 -5.08 16.98 4.82
N GLY A 39 -5.89 16.25 4.04
CA GLY A 39 -7.34 16.44 3.96
C GLY A 39 -7.78 17.76 3.33
N LYS A 40 -6.90 18.43 2.57
CA LYS A 40 -7.21 19.70 1.88
C LYS A 40 -8.07 19.47 0.63
N CYS A 41 -7.92 18.32 -0.02
CA CYS A 41 -8.66 17.93 -1.20
C CYS A 41 -9.14 16.47 -1.11
N ALA A 42 -10.21 16.15 -1.83
CA ALA A 42 -10.68 14.77 -1.94
C ALA A 42 -9.67 13.90 -2.70
N ILE A 43 -9.56 12.63 -2.28
CA ILE A 43 -8.73 11.63 -2.95
C ILE A 43 -9.45 11.19 -4.24
N PRO A 44 -8.80 11.19 -5.41
CA PRO A 44 -9.42 10.70 -6.64
C PRO A 44 -9.83 9.23 -6.53
N ASP A 45 -11.02 8.87 -7.04
CA ASP A 45 -11.56 7.50 -6.96
C ASP A 45 -10.60 6.46 -7.53
N ARG A 46 -9.92 6.78 -8.64
CA ARG A 46 -8.89 5.92 -9.25
C ARG A 46 -7.76 5.55 -8.28
N VAL A 47 -7.32 6.50 -7.45
CA VAL A 47 -6.26 6.27 -6.45
C VAL A 47 -6.80 5.38 -5.34
N VAL A 48 -8.04 5.62 -4.90
CA VAL A 48 -8.72 4.80 -3.89
C VAL A 48 -8.86 3.35 -4.37
N GLU A 49 -9.36 3.15 -5.60
CA GLU A 49 -9.51 1.82 -6.21
C GLU A 49 -8.18 1.08 -6.29
N GLN A 50 -7.12 1.74 -6.75
CA GLN A 50 -5.80 1.15 -6.85
C GLN A 50 -5.26 0.73 -5.47
N LEU A 51 -5.39 1.58 -4.46
CA LEU A 51 -4.97 1.28 -3.09
C LEU A 51 -5.76 0.12 -2.47
N LEU A 52 -7.07 0.05 -2.73
CA LEU A 52 -7.91 -1.06 -2.29
C LEU A 52 -7.51 -2.37 -2.97
N ALA A 53 -7.19 -2.34 -4.26
CA ALA A 53 -6.68 -3.51 -4.99
C ALA A 53 -5.35 -3.99 -4.41
N MET A 54 -4.40 -3.08 -4.15
CA MET A 54 -3.12 -3.39 -3.50
C MET A 54 -3.33 -4.00 -2.10
N ARG A 55 -4.25 -3.44 -1.30
CA ARG A 55 -4.61 -4.00 0.03
C ARG A 55 -5.16 -5.41 -0.09
N GLN A 56 -6.02 -5.66 -1.08
CA GLN A 56 -6.57 -6.99 -1.32
C GLN A 56 -5.49 -7.99 -1.76
N GLN A 57 -4.57 -7.57 -2.63
CA GLN A 57 -3.43 -8.37 -3.06
C GLN A 57 -2.52 -8.73 -1.88
N ARG A 58 -2.20 -7.77 -1.01
CA ARG A 58 -1.43 -8.00 0.22
C ARG A 58 -2.12 -9.02 1.13
N LYS A 59 -3.44 -8.89 1.33
CA LYS A 59 -4.23 -9.86 2.14
C LYS A 59 -4.16 -11.27 1.57
N LYS A 60 -4.35 -11.42 0.25
CA LYS A 60 -4.25 -12.73 -0.44
C LYS A 60 -2.85 -13.33 -0.26
N HIS A 61 -1.80 -12.54 -0.43
CA HIS A 61 -0.43 -13.00 -0.28
C HIS A 61 -0.12 -13.47 1.15
N LEU A 62 -0.52 -12.70 2.16
CA LEU A 62 -0.35 -13.08 3.57
C LEU A 62 -1.11 -14.36 3.92
N HIS A 63 -2.36 -14.49 3.49
CA HIS A 63 -3.13 -15.72 3.72
C HIS A 63 -2.46 -16.94 3.11
N ALA A 64 -1.96 -16.84 1.87
CA ALA A 64 -1.26 -17.95 1.22
C ALA A 64 0.04 -18.35 1.95
N ILE A 65 0.76 -17.39 2.55
CA ILE A 65 1.93 -17.68 3.37
C ILE A 65 1.52 -18.36 4.67
N ILE A 66 0.53 -17.82 5.39
CA ILE A 66 0.04 -18.37 6.66
C ILE A 66 -0.48 -19.80 6.47
N GLU A 67 -1.23 -20.05 5.40
CA GLU A 67 -1.72 -21.39 5.05
C GLU A 67 -0.56 -22.38 4.87
N LYS A 68 0.50 -22.00 4.15
CA LYS A 68 1.68 -22.86 3.96
C LYS A 68 2.43 -23.13 5.26
N ILE A 69 2.51 -22.13 6.14
CA ILE A 69 3.15 -22.27 7.46
C ILE A 69 2.34 -23.25 8.33
N ASN A 70 1.02 -23.10 8.36
CA ASN A 70 0.15 -23.91 9.22
C ASN A 70 0.03 -25.37 8.73
N ASN A 71 0.19 -25.61 7.43
CA ASN A 71 0.11 -26.94 6.83
C ASN A 71 1.46 -27.70 6.80
N ARG A 72 2.50 -27.21 7.48
CA ARG A 72 3.82 -27.85 7.57
C ARG A 72 4.44 -27.64 8.95
N ILE A 73 5.26 -28.59 9.39
CA ILE A 73 6.15 -28.43 10.55
C ILE A 73 7.59 -28.17 10.07
N GLY A 74 8.26 -27.18 10.67
CA GLY A 74 9.67 -26.87 10.41
C GLY A 74 9.99 -25.37 10.46
N ASN A 75 11.27 -25.05 10.24
CA ASN A 75 11.73 -23.66 10.24
C ASN A 75 11.18 -22.88 9.04
N ASN A 76 10.72 -21.66 9.30
CA ASN A 76 10.23 -20.73 8.30
C ASN A 76 11.26 -19.62 8.08
N THR A 77 11.65 -19.41 6.83
CA THR A 77 12.62 -18.37 6.44
C THR A 77 12.19 -17.77 5.11
N MET A 78 12.31 -16.45 4.98
CA MET A 78 11.95 -15.70 3.77
C MET A 78 13.07 -14.70 3.45
N ARG A 79 13.30 -14.43 2.16
CA ARG A 79 14.24 -13.39 1.73
C ARG A 79 13.66 -12.01 2.01
N PHE A 80 14.49 -11.11 2.52
CA PHE A 80 14.19 -9.69 2.61
C PHE A 80 14.94 -8.95 1.50
N PHE A 81 14.26 -8.08 0.77
CA PHE A 81 14.83 -7.27 -0.30
C PHE A 81 14.88 -5.81 0.21
N PRO A 82 16.07 -5.21 0.35
CA PRO A 82 16.18 -3.81 0.77
C PRO A 82 15.60 -2.88 -0.29
N THR A 83 14.93 -1.83 0.17
CA THR A 83 14.48 -0.66 -0.62
C THR A 83 15.59 0.37 -0.73
#